data_AF-A0A521ZQN1-F1
#
_entry.id   AF-A0A521ZQN1-F1
#
_cell.length_a   1.000
_cell.length_b   1.000
_cell.length_c   1.000
_cell.angle_alpha   90.00
_cell.angle_beta   90.00
_cell.angle_gamma   90.00
#
_symmetry.space_group_name_H-M   'P 1'
#
loop_
_entity.id
_entity.type
_entity.pdbx_description
1 polymer ?
#
loop_
_entity_poly.entity_id
_entity_poly.type
_entity_poly.pdbx_seq_one_letter_code
_entity_poly.pdbx_strand_id
1 'polypeptide(L)'
;MEPTVASIQPAEEKGNPAFHFFLYLVSFLALIFVSFGLGNILFQIVNKLFSEQDRMTEYFNDFDQGGIRFGIAALIIAVPTYLWVTFVIQKKIGAGEISEKSKVRRWLTYIVLFFAAATVIGDLITLLTNFLSGDIATRFLLKTLIIFVIAGSIFSYYFWEIRRKNLEGQRFLENRIAFAGVVVCTIAALVTGFFFIDSPRVARDKRLDEQTVSALSSLDYDVQLYYDNVKKLPDSIDIFRDKQSTYFQSGLELNPSITYEKRSEMKYSICAEFRVDNQQEIVGKYDSQWGHAAGRVCFERQATEGNSDIIKLPNPTP
;
A
#
# COMPACT_ATOMS: atom_id res chain seq x y z
N MET A 1 72.51 8.15 3.48
CA MET A 1 71.35 8.96 3.89
C MET A 1 70.13 8.40 3.18
N GLU A 2 69.46 7.43 3.79
CA GLU A 2 68.17 6.93 3.28
C GLU A 2 67.06 7.90 3.70
N PRO A 3 66.12 8.23 2.80
CA PRO A 3 64.97 9.04 3.16
C PRO A 3 63.99 8.19 3.99
N THR A 4 63.75 8.65 5.21
CA THR A 4 62.72 8.15 6.12
C THR A 4 61.34 8.25 5.47
N VAL A 5 60.79 7.11 5.09
CA VAL A 5 59.41 6.98 4.62
C VAL A 5 58.50 7.32 5.80
N ALA A 6 57.94 8.53 5.78
CA ALA A 6 56.90 8.94 6.70
C ALA A 6 55.70 8.00 6.52
N SER A 7 55.47 7.15 7.51
CA SER A 7 54.31 6.28 7.58
C SER A 7 53.05 7.15 7.59
N ILE A 8 52.24 7.03 6.54
CA ILE A 8 50.90 7.60 6.50
C ILE A 8 50.07 6.81 7.51
N GLN A 9 50.05 7.25 8.77
CA GLN A 9 49.15 6.68 9.75
C GLN A 9 47.72 6.97 9.30
N PRO A 10 46.84 5.96 9.21
CA PRO A 10 45.43 6.19 8.96
C PRO A 10 44.90 7.05 10.12
N ALA A 11 44.24 8.17 9.78
CA ALA A 11 43.64 9.07 10.76
C ALA A 11 42.80 8.25 11.76
N GLU A 12 43.23 8.19 13.02
CA GLU A 12 42.48 7.56 14.12
C GLU A 12 41.12 8.25 14.23
N GLU A 13 40.03 7.48 14.08
CA GLU A 13 38.69 7.96 14.40
C GLU A 13 38.64 8.30 15.89
N LYS A 14 38.50 9.59 16.22
CA LYS A 14 38.17 10.02 17.58
C LYS A 14 36.68 9.77 17.85
N GLY A 15 36.34 8.51 18.11
CA GLY A 15 34.96 8.10 18.39
C GLY A 15 34.80 6.58 18.44
N ASN A 16 33.64 6.10 18.89
CA ASN A 16 33.32 4.67 18.86
C ASN A 16 32.98 4.26 17.40
N PRO A 17 33.83 3.48 16.70
CA PRO A 17 33.62 3.11 15.28
C PRO A 17 32.30 2.36 15.05
N ALA A 18 31.84 1.59 16.05
CA ALA A 18 30.55 0.90 15.97
C ALA A 18 29.36 1.87 15.94
N PHE A 19 29.44 2.99 16.68
CA PHE A 19 28.41 4.02 16.67
C PHE A 19 28.35 4.75 15.32
N HIS A 20 29.50 5.02 14.70
CA HIS A 20 29.55 5.61 13.36
C HIS A 20 28.93 4.69 12.32
N PHE A 21 29.27 3.40 12.35
CA PHE A 21 28.64 2.39 11.50
C PHE A 21 27.12 2.34 11.71
N PHE A 22 26.66 2.35 12.97
CA PHE A 22 25.25 2.36 13.31
C PHE A 22 24.51 3.57 12.70
N LEU A 23 25.04 4.79 12.82
CA LEU A 23 24.41 5.98 12.23
C LEU A 23 24.25 5.84 10.71
N TYR A 24 25.30 5.37 10.03
CA TYR A 24 25.26 5.12 8.59
C TYR A 24 24.21 4.05 8.22
N LEU A 25 24.15 2.94 8.97
CA LEU A 25 23.15 1.89 8.77
C LEU A 25 21.71 2.41 8.96
N VAL A 26 21.46 3.21 9.99
CA VAL A 26 20.14 3.80 10.24
C VAL A 26 19.77 4.78 9.12
N SER A 27 20.71 5.58 8.63
CA SER A 27 20.45 6.48 7.49
C SER A 27 20.07 5.71 6.23
N PHE A 28 20.72 4.57 5.98
CA PHE A 28 20.40 3.70 4.85
C PHE A 28 19.03 3.04 5.01
N LEU A 29 18.73 2.51 6.19
CA LEU A 29 17.43 1.92 6.47
C LEU A 29 16.30 2.95 6.32
N ALA A 30 16.49 4.16 6.84
CA ALA A 30 15.54 5.24 6.67
C ALA A 30 15.34 5.58 5.19
N LEU A 31 16.41 5.67 4.40
CA LEU A 31 16.34 5.92 2.96
C LEU A 31 15.56 4.83 2.21
N ILE A 32 15.71 3.56 2.59
CA ILE A 32 14.91 2.46 2.03
C ILE A 32 13.43 2.75 2.26
N PHE A 33 13.02 3.01 3.51
CA PHE A 33 11.61 3.29 3.81
C PHE A 33 11.09 4.54 3.12
N VAL A 34 11.90 5.59 2.95
CA VAL A 34 11.54 6.78 2.16
C VAL A 34 11.26 6.40 0.71
N SER A 35 12.16 5.63 0.10
CA SER A 35 12.05 5.22 -1.32
C SER A 35 10.84 4.32 -1.56
N PHE A 36 10.63 3.33 -0.69
CA PHE A 36 9.48 2.44 -0.73
C PHE A 36 8.18 3.18 -0.46
N GLY A 37 8.16 4.09 0.52
CA GLY A 37 6.95 4.85 0.84
C GLY A 37 6.52 5.77 -0.30
N LEU A 38 7.48 6.47 -0.89
CA LEU A 38 7.24 7.31 -2.07
C LEU A 38 6.78 6.49 -3.28
N GLY A 39 7.46 5.37 -3.56
CA GLY A 39 7.09 4.48 -4.66
C GLY A 39 5.67 3.93 -4.51
N ASN A 40 5.28 3.49 -3.31
CA ASN A 40 3.92 3.00 -3.06
C ASN A 40 2.85 4.06 -3.34
N ILE A 41 3.01 5.29 -2.84
CA ILE A 41 2.03 6.36 -3.09
C ILE A 41 1.88 6.61 -4.59
N LEU A 42 3.00 6.78 -5.30
CA LEU A 42 2.99 7.07 -6.74
C LEU A 42 2.41 5.91 -7.55
N PHE A 43 2.71 4.66 -7.19
CA PHE A 43 2.16 3.49 -7.88
C PHE A 43 0.66 3.38 -7.72
N GLN A 44 0.12 3.66 -6.52
CA GLN A 44 -1.32 3.62 -6.30
C GLN A 44 -2.03 4.76 -7.02
N ILE A 45 -1.42 5.94 -7.12
CA ILE A 45 -1.96 7.03 -7.95
C ILE A 45 -2.01 6.60 -9.43
N VAL A 46 -0.96 5.97 -9.95
CA VAL A 46 -0.95 5.42 -11.32
C VAL A 46 -2.03 4.35 -11.49
N ASN A 47 -2.22 3.46 -10.52
CA ASN A 47 -3.29 2.45 -10.57
C ASN A 47 -4.67 3.09 -10.67
N LYS A 48 -4.93 4.13 -9.87
CA LYS A 48 -6.23 4.81 -9.85
C LYS A 48 -6.50 5.60 -11.12
N LEU A 49 -5.51 6.35 -11.62
CA LEU A 49 -5.70 7.23 -12.79
C LEU A 49 -5.92 6.48 -14.10
N PHE A 50 -5.45 5.24 -14.18
CA PHE A 50 -5.49 4.45 -15.41
C PHE A 50 -6.41 3.23 -15.27
N SER A 51 -7.24 3.13 -14.22
CA SER A 51 -8.04 1.93 -13.89
C SER A 51 -9.01 1.49 -15.00
N GLU A 52 -9.45 2.42 -15.87
CA GLU A 52 -10.48 2.16 -16.88
C GLU A 52 -10.02 1.39 -18.14
N GLN A 53 -8.72 1.26 -18.39
CA GLN A 53 -8.22 0.77 -19.68
C GLN A 53 -8.29 -0.77 -19.87
N ASP A 54 -8.42 -1.58 -18.82
CA ASP A 54 -8.33 -3.05 -18.89
C ASP A 54 -9.42 -3.77 -18.08
N ARG A 55 -10.61 -3.94 -18.68
CA ARG A 55 -11.77 -4.62 -18.07
C ARG A 55 -11.62 -6.15 -17.94
N MET A 56 -10.54 -6.75 -18.44
CA MET A 56 -10.33 -8.21 -18.48
C MET A 56 -9.28 -8.70 -17.47
N THR A 57 -8.45 -7.81 -16.92
CA THR A 57 -7.33 -8.15 -16.00
C THR A 57 -7.49 -7.44 -14.65
N GLU A 58 -8.75 -7.25 -14.23
CA GLU A 58 -9.15 -6.39 -13.11
C GLU A 58 -8.83 -6.99 -11.72
N TYR A 59 -8.45 -8.27 -11.64
CA TYR A 59 -8.34 -8.98 -10.36
C TYR A 59 -7.02 -8.77 -9.59
N PHE A 60 -5.91 -8.42 -10.26
CA PHE A 60 -4.56 -8.42 -9.63
C PHE A 60 -3.92 -7.04 -9.46
N ASN A 61 -4.48 -5.97 -10.04
CA ASN A 61 -3.84 -4.65 -10.11
C ASN A 61 -4.75 -3.49 -9.69
N ASP A 62 -5.74 -3.75 -8.83
CA ASP A 62 -6.66 -2.71 -8.32
C ASP A 62 -5.92 -1.71 -7.40
N PHE A 63 -6.52 -0.54 -7.24
CA PHE A 63 -6.09 0.49 -6.31
C PHE A 63 -6.15 -0.02 -4.87
N ASP A 64 -4.99 -0.22 -4.25
CA ASP A 64 -4.88 -0.63 -2.85
C ASP A 64 -4.64 0.58 -1.94
N GLN A 65 -5.63 0.89 -1.12
CA GLN A 65 -5.52 1.91 -0.09
C GLN A 65 -4.46 1.57 0.97
N GLY A 66 -4.19 0.27 1.20
CA GLY A 66 -3.15 -0.22 2.10
C GLY A 66 -1.76 0.30 1.70
N GLY A 67 -1.42 0.24 0.42
CA GLY A 67 -0.19 0.80 -0.13
C GLY A 67 -0.01 2.30 0.15
N ILE A 68 -1.07 3.10 0.00
CA ILE A 68 -1.02 4.54 0.34
C ILE A 68 -0.84 4.74 1.85
N ARG A 69 -1.57 4.00 2.68
CA ARG A 69 -1.44 4.06 4.16
C ARG A 69 -0.02 3.77 4.60
N PHE A 70 0.59 2.71 4.06
CA PHE A 70 1.98 2.36 4.32
C PHE A 70 2.92 3.47 3.87
N GLY A 71 2.74 4.00 2.66
CA GLY A 71 3.59 5.06 2.13
C GLY A 71 3.55 6.34 2.96
N ILE A 72 2.37 6.76 3.41
CA ILE A 72 2.19 7.92 4.31
C ILE A 72 2.92 7.66 5.64
N ALA A 73 2.68 6.51 6.27
CA ALA A 73 3.30 6.17 7.55
C ALA A 73 4.83 6.10 7.43
N ALA A 74 5.35 5.48 6.36
CA ALA A 74 6.76 5.39 6.09
C ALA A 74 7.40 6.77 5.91
N LEU A 75 6.79 7.67 5.13
CA LEU A 75 7.33 9.01 4.93
C LEU A 75 7.33 9.86 6.21
N ILE A 76 6.25 9.81 6.99
CA ILE A 76 6.13 10.57 8.24
C ILE A 76 7.23 10.19 9.25
N ILE A 77 7.64 8.92 9.30
CA ILE A 77 8.63 8.43 10.26
C ILE A 77 10.04 8.44 9.68
N ALA A 78 10.22 7.92 8.46
CA ALA A 78 11.52 7.70 7.87
C ALA A 78 12.19 8.99 7.40
N VAL A 79 11.43 9.97 6.90
CA VAL A 79 12.02 11.24 6.45
C VAL A 79 12.63 12.01 7.62
N PRO A 80 11.90 12.33 8.72
CA PRO A 80 12.53 13.02 9.85
C PRO A 80 13.73 12.26 10.42
N THR A 81 13.65 10.93 10.49
CA THR A 81 14.75 10.08 10.92
C THR A 81 15.96 10.22 10.00
N TYR A 82 15.77 10.13 8.67
CA TYR A 82 16.84 10.31 7.69
C TYR A 82 17.48 11.69 7.80
N LEU A 83 16.68 12.76 7.87
CA LEU A 83 17.20 14.12 7.93
C LEU A 83 17.99 14.35 9.23
N TRP A 84 17.47 13.88 10.37
CA TRP A 84 18.11 14.01 11.67
C TRP A 84 19.44 13.25 11.72
N VAL A 85 19.47 11.98 11.32
CA VAL A 85 20.68 11.17 11.32
C VAL A 85 21.73 11.76 10.37
N THR A 86 21.32 12.18 9.17
CA THR A 86 22.22 12.81 8.20
C THR A 86 22.77 14.14 8.73
N PHE A 87 21.95 14.93 9.42
CA PHE A 87 22.40 16.15 10.08
C PHE A 87 23.44 15.87 11.18
N VAL A 88 23.22 14.85 12.03
CA VAL A 88 24.18 14.43 13.06
C VAL A 88 25.50 13.98 12.42
N ILE A 89 25.44 13.18 11.35
CA ILE A 89 26.62 12.74 10.60
C ILE A 89 27.39 13.94 10.06
N GLN A 90 26.71 14.90 9.40
CA GLN A 90 27.35 16.10 8.86
C GLN A 90 28.00 16.97 9.94
N LYS A 91 27.33 17.14 11.09
CA LYS A 91 27.89 17.88 12.24
C LYS A 91 29.15 17.21 12.78
N LYS A 92 29.17 15.88 12.90
CA LYS A 92 30.33 15.11 13.38
C LYS A 92 31.49 15.08 12.39
N ILE A 93 31.20 15.11 11.10
CA ILE A 93 32.23 15.30 10.05
C ILE A 93 32.84 16.70 10.17
N GLY A 94 32.01 17.76 10.29
CA GLY A 94 32.50 19.13 10.45
C GLY A 94 33.29 19.37 11.74
N ALA A 95 33.02 18.60 12.79
CA ALA A 95 33.78 18.62 14.04
C ALA A 95 35.09 17.80 13.99
N GLY A 96 35.36 17.09 12.88
CA GLY A 96 36.54 16.23 12.73
C GLY A 96 36.51 14.93 13.53
N GLU A 97 35.38 14.58 14.16
CA GLU A 97 35.21 13.32 14.92
C GLU A 97 35.08 12.11 13.98
N ILE A 98 34.50 12.32 12.79
CA ILE A 98 34.39 11.32 11.73
C ILE A 98 35.38 11.68 10.63
N SER A 99 36.34 10.79 10.36
CA SER A 99 37.26 10.99 9.25
C SER A 99 36.50 11.11 7.93
N GLU A 100 36.80 12.14 7.13
CA GLU A 100 36.17 12.35 5.82
C GLU A 100 36.35 11.16 4.86
N LYS A 101 37.39 10.35 5.11
CA LYS A 101 37.76 9.16 4.33
C LYS A 101 37.30 7.85 4.98
N SER A 102 36.35 7.87 5.92
CA SER A 102 35.88 6.66 6.59
C SER A 102 35.47 5.60 5.56
N LYS A 103 36.14 4.43 5.62
CA LYS A 103 35.91 3.31 4.72
C LYS A 103 34.46 2.82 4.78
N VAL A 104 33.82 2.99 5.94
CA VAL A 104 32.42 2.63 6.20
C VAL A 104 31.47 3.42 5.31
N ARG A 105 31.64 4.75 5.19
CA ARG A 105 30.79 5.59 4.34
C ARG A 105 30.84 5.13 2.89
N ARG A 106 32.05 4.95 2.34
CA ARG A 106 32.22 4.47 0.95
C ARG A 106 31.56 3.12 0.74
N TRP A 107 31.82 2.17 1.62
CA TRP A 107 31.24 0.82 1.51
C TRP A 107 29.71 0.85 1.51
N LEU A 108 29.11 1.61 2.44
CA LEU A 108 27.66 1.74 2.50
C LEU A 108 27.07 2.44 1.27
N THR A 109 27.73 3.47 0.75
CA THR A 109 27.29 4.14 -0.48
C THR A 109 27.33 3.19 -1.67
N TYR A 110 28.37 2.35 -1.79
CA TYR A 110 28.42 1.32 -2.84
C TYR A 110 27.29 0.30 -2.69
N ILE A 111 26.89 -0.07 -1.47
CA ILE A 111 25.73 -0.92 -1.23
C ILE A 111 24.44 -0.25 -1.75
N VAL A 112 24.22 1.04 -1.45
CA VAL A 112 23.05 1.77 -1.94
C VAL A 112 23.01 1.78 -3.47
N LEU A 113 24.15 2.07 -4.11
CA LEU A 113 24.26 2.11 -5.56
C LEU A 113 24.04 0.73 -6.19
N PHE A 114 24.51 -0.34 -5.54
CA PHE A 114 24.27 -1.70 -5.98
C PHE A 114 22.78 -2.05 -5.95
N PHE A 115 22.08 -1.76 -4.85
CA PHE A 115 20.63 -2.00 -4.76
C PHE A 115 19.86 -1.14 -5.75
N ALA A 116 20.21 0.14 -5.92
CA ALA A 116 19.56 1.00 -6.90
C ALA A 116 19.71 0.45 -8.34
N ALA A 117 20.91 0.00 -8.72
CA ALA A 117 21.15 -0.62 -10.02
C ALA A 117 20.38 -1.95 -10.17
N ALA A 118 20.38 -2.79 -9.14
CA ALA A 118 19.65 -4.06 -9.14
C ALA A 118 18.14 -3.86 -9.30
N THR A 119 17.56 -2.86 -8.62
CA THR A 119 16.14 -2.50 -8.76
C THR A 119 15.82 -2.05 -10.19
N VAL A 120 16.65 -1.19 -10.79
CA VAL A 120 16.45 -0.74 -12.18
C VAL A 120 16.53 -1.90 -13.17
N ILE A 121 17.48 -2.83 -12.99
CA ILE A 121 17.60 -4.03 -13.83
C ILE A 121 16.36 -4.91 -13.69
N GLY A 122 15.91 -5.18 -12.46
CA GLY A 122 14.71 -5.99 -12.22
C GLY A 122 13.46 -5.38 -12.85
N ASP A 123 13.29 -4.06 -12.74
CA ASP A 123 12.17 -3.34 -13.34
C ASP A 123 12.19 -3.37 -14.87
N LEU A 124 13.37 -3.21 -15.49
CA LEU A 124 13.52 -3.38 -16.95
C LEU A 124 13.16 -4.79 -17.42
N ILE A 125 13.52 -5.81 -16.64
CA ILE A 125 13.14 -7.19 -16.95
C ILE A 125 11.61 -7.32 -16.91
N THR A 126 10.95 -6.82 -15.85
CA THR A 126 9.48 -6.86 -15.74
C THR A 126 8.79 -6.09 -16.87
N LEU A 127 9.30 -4.92 -17.23
CA LEU A 127 8.78 -4.15 -18.35
C LEU A 127 8.90 -4.94 -19.67
N LEU A 128 10.04 -5.57 -19.90
CA LEU A 128 10.26 -6.37 -21.11
C LEU A 128 9.35 -7.62 -21.13
N THR A 129 9.17 -8.31 -20.00
CA THR A 129 8.28 -9.48 -19.95
C THR A 129 6.83 -9.11 -20.24
N ASN A 130 6.36 -7.97 -19.73
CA ASN A 130 4.99 -7.51 -19.99
C ASN A 130 4.82 -7.05 -21.44
N PHE A 131 5.80 -6.30 -21.96
CA PHE A 131 5.84 -5.89 -23.36
C PHE A 131 5.81 -7.10 -24.32
N LEU A 132 6.60 -8.14 -24.04
CA LEU A 132 6.63 -9.38 -24.83
C LEU A 132 5.36 -10.21 -24.70
N SER A 133 4.62 -10.05 -23.59
CA SER A 133 3.32 -10.70 -23.39
C SER A 133 2.20 -9.99 -24.15
N GLY A 134 2.50 -8.89 -24.87
CA GLY A 134 1.51 -8.08 -25.58
C GLY A 134 0.73 -7.10 -24.69
N ASP A 135 1.08 -7.03 -23.41
CA ASP A 135 0.44 -6.19 -22.41
C ASP A 135 1.25 -4.88 -22.25
N ILE A 136 1.10 -3.95 -23.20
CA ILE A 136 1.62 -2.59 -23.03
C ILE A 136 0.64 -1.81 -22.16
N ALA A 137 0.47 -2.21 -20.89
CA ALA A 137 -0.29 -1.39 -19.96
C ALA A 137 0.50 -0.10 -19.73
N THR A 138 -0.06 1.04 -20.16
CA THR A 138 0.48 2.39 -19.91
C THR A 138 0.87 2.57 -18.43
N ARG A 139 0.16 1.89 -17.53
CA ARG A 139 0.44 1.78 -16.09
C ARG A 139 1.86 1.27 -15.80
N PHE A 140 2.30 0.20 -16.44
CA PHE A 140 3.63 -0.38 -16.21
C PHE A 140 4.72 0.58 -16.64
N LEU A 141 4.58 1.21 -17.81
CA LEU A 141 5.55 2.20 -18.29
C LEU A 141 5.70 3.38 -17.33
N LEU A 142 4.58 3.90 -16.79
CA LEU A 142 4.61 4.97 -15.80
C LEU A 142 5.27 4.54 -14.48
N LYS A 143 4.95 3.33 -13.97
CA LYS A 143 5.57 2.78 -12.75
C LYS A 143 7.08 2.60 -12.92
N THR A 144 7.51 2.08 -14.06
CA THR A 144 8.92 1.95 -14.41
C THR A 144 9.59 3.32 -14.44
N LEU A 145 8.98 4.33 -15.09
CA LEU A 145 9.52 5.69 -15.08
C LEU A 145 9.66 6.27 -13.67
N ILE A 146 8.71 6.00 -12.77
CA ILE A 146 8.80 6.37 -11.35
C ILE A 146 10.02 5.71 -10.69
N ILE A 147 10.25 4.42 -10.90
CA ILE A 147 11.42 3.71 -10.37
C ILE A 147 12.72 4.34 -10.89
N PHE A 148 12.81 4.63 -12.19
CA PHE A 148 13.96 5.30 -12.78
C PHE A 148 14.23 6.67 -12.16
N VAL A 149 13.19 7.47 -11.92
CA VAL A 149 13.34 8.79 -11.29
C VAL A 149 13.82 8.65 -9.84
N ILE A 150 13.23 7.73 -9.04
CA ILE A 150 13.62 7.53 -7.64
C ILE A 150 15.05 6.99 -7.55
N ALA A 151 15.32 5.86 -8.21
CA ALA A 151 16.63 5.21 -8.20
C ALA A 151 17.71 6.11 -8.82
N GLY A 152 17.40 6.80 -9.92
CA GLY A 152 18.30 7.74 -10.57
C GLY A 152 18.62 8.97 -9.73
N SER A 153 17.66 9.47 -8.95
CA SER A 153 17.88 10.59 -8.00
C SER A 153 18.80 10.17 -6.85
N ILE A 154 18.55 9.00 -6.26
CA ILE A 154 19.39 8.42 -5.19
C ILE A 154 20.80 8.17 -5.73
N PHE A 155 20.89 7.51 -6.88
CA PHE A 155 22.17 7.22 -7.54
C PHE A 155 22.94 8.51 -7.81
N SER A 156 22.31 9.52 -8.42
CA SER A 156 22.92 10.82 -8.71
C SER A 156 23.43 11.52 -7.44
N TYR A 157 22.63 11.55 -6.38
CA TYR A 157 23.00 12.16 -5.10
C TYR A 157 24.23 11.49 -4.48
N TYR A 158 24.21 10.17 -4.34
CA TYR A 158 25.28 9.41 -3.70
C TYR A 158 26.55 9.31 -4.57
N PHE A 159 26.39 9.27 -5.89
CA PHE A 159 27.51 9.31 -6.82
C PHE A 159 28.22 10.67 -6.79
N TRP A 160 27.45 11.76 -6.74
CA TRP A 160 27.98 13.10 -6.55
C TRP A 160 28.63 13.27 -5.18
N GLU A 161 28.09 12.65 -4.13
CA GLU A 161 28.70 12.59 -2.81
C GLU A 161 30.09 11.91 -2.82
N ILE A 162 30.26 10.81 -3.58
CA ILE A 162 31.56 10.13 -3.72
C ILE A 162 32.58 10.97 -4.51
N ARG A 163 32.14 11.66 -5.56
CA ARG A 163 33.03 12.42 -6.46
C ARG A 163 33.50 13.76 -5.90
N ARG A 164 32.85 14.28 -4.84
CA ARG A 164 33.18 15.59 -4.26
C ARG A 164 34.58 15.60 -3.61
N LYS A 165 35.49 16.41 -4.17
CA LYS A 165 36.80 16.77 -3.59
C LYS A 165 36.76 18.24 -3.13
N ASN A 166 36.59 18.47 -1.83
CA ASN A 166 36.84 19.69 -1.03
C ASN A 166 36.11 21.02 -1.32
N LEU A 167 35.62 21.64 -0.23
CA LEU A 167 35.65 23.06 0.20
C LEU A 167 34.53 23.25 1.25
N GLU A 168 34.89 23.46 2.52
CA GLU A 168 33.96 23.48 3.68
C GLU A 168 32.78 24.46 3.53
N GLY A 169 32.98 25.59 2.83
CA GLY A 169 31.94 26.62 2.64
C GLY A 169 30.83 26.25 1.64
N GLN A 170 31.12 25.49 0.58
CA GLN A 170 30.10 25.07 -0.41
C GLN A 170 29.23 23.91 0.10
N ARG A 171 29.77 23.10 1.01
CA ARG A 171 29.08 21.94 1.60
C ARG A 171 27.78 22.29 2.33
N PHE A 172 27.74 23.44 3.02
CA PHE A 172 26.57 23.81 3.81
C PHE A 172 25.37 24.22 2.95
N LEU A 173 25.61 24.98 1.87
CA LEU A 173 24.55 25.46 0.99
C LEU A 173 23.98 24.32 0.13
N GLU A 174 24.86 23.48 -0.43
CA GLU A 174 24.48 22.31 -1.23
C GLU A 174 23.66 21.29 -0.44
N ASN A 175 24.09 20.97 0.79
CA ASN A 175 23.36 20.04 1.64
C ASN A 175 22.00 20.63 2.03
N ARG A 176 21.91 21.94 2.28
CA ARG A 176 20.62 22.61 2.53
C ARG A 176 19.66 22.52 1.36
N ILE A 177 20.14 22.68 0.12
CA ILE A 177 19.32 22.52 -1.09
C ILE A 177 18.81 21.08 -1.20
N ALA A 178 19.68 20.09 -0.99
CA ALA A 178 19.29 18.68 -0.99
C ALA A 178 18.25 18.36 0.10
N PHE A 179 18.48 18.84 1.33
CA PHE A 179 17.52 18.71 2.44
C PHE A 179 16.17 19.35 2.12
N ALA A 180 16.17 20.57 1.58
CA ALA A 180 14.96 21.27 1.17
C ALA A 180 14.21 20.51 0.06
N GLY A 181 14.94 19.97 -0.92
CA GLY A 181 14.37 19.13 -1.98
C GLY A 181 13.64 17.91 -1.43
N VAL A 182 14.27 17.15 -0.52
CA VAL A 182 13.64 15.99 0.12
C VAL A 182 12.38 16.39 0.89
N VAL A 183 12.43 17.48 1.66
CA VAL A 183 11.27 17.97 2.42
C VAL A 183 10.13 18.38 1.48
N VAL A 184 10.40 19.15 0.42
CA VAL A 184 9.38 19.59 -0.54
C VAL A 184 8.77 18.39 -1.28
N CYS A 185 9.60 17.46 -1.77
CA CYS A 185 9.12 16.24 -2.41
C CYS A 185 8.25 15.40 -1.45
N THR A 186 8.62 15.32 -0.18
CA THR A 186 7.86 14.58 0.84
C THR A 186 6.51 15.24 1.10
N ILE A 187 6.48 16.56 1.28
CA ILE A 187 5.22 17.30 1.48
C ILE A 187 4.31 17.11 0.27
N ALA A 188 4.83 17.23 -0.95
CA ALA A 188 4.06 17.02 -2.17
C ALA A 188 3.49 15.59 -2.26
N ALA A 189 4.29 14.58 -1.93
CA ALA A 189 3.86 13.18 -1.91
C ALA A 189 2.80 12.92 -0.83
N LEU A 190 2.96 13.48 0.37
CA LEU A 190 1.99 13.37 1.46
C LEU A 190 0.67 14.06 1.11
N VAL A 191 0.73 15.30 0.63
CA VAL A 191 -0.46 16.05 0.19
C VAL A 191 -1.21 15.25 -0.86
N THR A 192 -0.52 14.75 -1.89
CA THR A 192 -1.13 13.92 -2.91
C THR A 192 -1.70 12.63 -2.32
N GLY A 193 -0.95 11.91 -1.48
CA GLY A 193 -1.43 10.70 -0.80
C GLY A 193 -2.71 10.93 0.01
N PHE A 194 -2.79 12.04 0.76
CA PHE A 194 -3.97 12.41 1.54
C PHE A 194 -5.19 12.78 0.67
N PHE A 195 -4.99 13.30 -0.53
CA PHE A 195 -6.08 13.54 -1.47
C PHE A 195 -6.68 12.24 -2.03
N PHE A 196 -5.88 11.18 -2.17
CA PHE A 196 -6.30 9.93 -2.81
C PHE A 196 -6.79 8.85 -1.83
N ILE A 197 -6.45 8.97 -0.55
CA ILE A 197 -6.83 8.01 0.50
C ILE A 197 -8.16 8.36 1.17
N ASP A 198 -8.95 7.34 1.52
CA ASP A 198 -10.12 7.51 2.37
C ASP A 198 -9.73 7.96 3.78
N SER A 199 -10.57 8.81 4.38
CA SER A 199 -10.37 9.23 5.76
C SER A 199 -10.47 8.03 6.74
N PRO A 200 -9.82 8.08 7.92
CA PRO A 200 -9.89 7.01 8.91
C PRO A 200 -11.32 6.65 9.34
N ARG A 201 -12.26 7.61 9.30
CA ARG A 201 -13.68 7.38 9.59
C ARG A 201 -14.34 6.54 8.50
N VAL A 202 -14.17 6.95 7.24
CA VAL A 202 -14.68 6.20 6.08
C VAL A 202 -14.09 4.79 6.03
N ALA A 203 -12.80 4.63 6.29
CA ALA A 203 -12.16 3.31 6.35
C ALA A 203 -12.74 2.41 7.46
N ARG A 204 -13.08 2.99 8.62
CA ARG A 204 -13.75 2.26 9.70
C ARG A 204 -15.17 1.87 9.30
N ASP A 205 -15.91 2.78 8.70
CA ASP A 205 -17.29 2.58 8.28
C ASP A 205 -17.37 1.50 7.20
N LYS A 206 -16.50 1.54 6.19
CA LYS A 206 -16.32 0.46 5.19
C LYS A 206 -16.09 -0.90 5.84
N ARG A 207 -15.19 -1.00 6.82
CA ARG A 207 -14.91 -2.27 7.51
C ARG A 207 -16.12 -2.79 8.30
N LEU A 208 -16.92 -1.91 8.89
CA LEU A 208 -18.15 -2.32 9.59
C LEU A 208 -19.24 -2.74 8.59
N ASP A 209 -19.28 -2.11 7.42
CA ASP A 209 -20.19 -2.48 6.34
C ASP A 209 -19.76 -3.82 5.71
N GLU A 210 -18.46 -4.10 5.55
CA GLU A 210 -17.91 -5.41 5.15
C GLU A 210 -18.31 -6.53 6.12
N GLN A 211 -18.27 -6.27 7.44
CA GLN A 211 -18.78 -7.21 8.44
C GLN A 211 -20.29 -7.45 8.30
N THR A 212 -21.03 -6.41 7.93
CA THR A 212 -22.47 -6.49 7.68
C THR A 212 -22.75 -7.31 6.42
N VAL A 213 -22.00 -7.08 5.33
CA VAL A 213 -22.07 -7.88 4.10
C VAL A 213 -21.72 -9.34 4.37
N SER A 214 -20.67 -9.61 5.15
CA SER A 214 -20.32 -10.96 5.55
C SER A 214 -21.46 -11.66 6.30
N ALA A 215 -22.08 -10.97 7.27
CA ALA A 215 -23.24 -11.48 8.00
C ALA A 215 -24.48 -11.68 7.10
N LEU A 216 -24.72 -10.78 6.15
CA LEU A 216 -25.80 -10.91 5.16
C LEU A 216 -25.57 -12.11 4.25
N SER A 217 -24.34 -12.31 3.78
CA SER A 217 -23.98 -13.46 2.95
C SER A 217 -24.13 -14.78 3.69
N SER A 218 -23.75 -14.82 4.98
CA SER A 218 -23.99 -16.00 5.82
C SER A 218 -25.48 -16.26 6.05
N LEU A 219 -26.26 -15.21 6.33
CA LEU A 219 -27.71 -15.33 6.51
C LEU A 219 -28.39 -15.80 5.22
N ASP A 220 -28.02 -15.24 4.08
CA ASP A 220 -28.55 -15.63 2.77
C ASP A 220 -28.28 -17.12 2.49
N TYR A 221 -27.05 -17.57 2.78
CA TYR A 221 -26.69 -18.99 2.69
C TYR A 221 -27.52 -19.87 3.63
N ASP A 222 -27.69 -19.48 4.89
CA ASP A 222 -28.48 -20.24 5.87
C ASP A 222 -29.98 -20.31 5.50
N VAL A 223 -30.53 -19.23 4.92
CA VAL A 223 -31.92 -19.19 4.41
C VAL A 223 -32.08 -20.13 3.22
N GLN A 224 -31.16 -20.10 2.26
CA GLN A 224 -31.18 -21.01 1.11
C GLN A 224 -31.04 -22.47 1.56
N LEU A 225 -30.12 -22.75 2.48
CA LEU A 225 -29.93 -24.08 3.05
C LEU A 225 -31.18 -24.57 3.80
N TYR A 226 -31.86 -23.70 4.55
CA TYR A 226 -33.12 -24.04 5.20
C TYR A 226 -34.21 -24.36 4.18
N TYR A 227 -34.34 -23.53 3.15
CA TYR A 227 -35.31 -23.74 2.08
C TYR A 227 -35.05 -25.05 1.33
N ASP A 228 -33.80 -25.37 1.02
CA ASP A 228 -33.44 -26.61 0.32
C ASP A 228 -33.82 -27.87 1.11
N ASN A 229 -33.68 -27.83 2.44
CA ASN A 229 -33.98 -28.96 3.32
C ASN A 229 -35.47 -29.07 3.72
N VAL A 230 -36.11 -27.94 4.03
CA VAL A 230 -37.47 -27.90 4.58
C VAL A 230 -38.52 -27.66 3.49
N LYS A 231 -38.11 -27.20 2.31
CA LYS A 231 -38.97 -26.80 1.18
C LYS A 231 -39.97 -25.68 1.52
N LYS A 232 -39.65 -24.89 2.55
CA LYS A 232 -40.43 -23.74 2.99
C LYS A 232 -39.49 -22.64 3.46
N LEU A 233 -39.77 -21.39 3.11
CA LEU A 233 -39.04 -20.24 3.66
C LEU A 233 -39.34 -20.07 5.15
N PRO A 234 -38.33 -19.70 5.96
CA PRO A 234 -38.49 -19.50 7.39
C PRO A 234 -39.41 -18.30 7.66
N ASP A 235 -40.23 -18.42 8.71
CA ASP A 235 -41.23 -17.41 9.05
C ASP A 235 -40.64 -16.28 9.92
N SER A 236 -39.51 -16.51 10.61
CA SER A 236 -38.72 -15.49 11.32
C SER A 236 -37.21 -15.78 11.21
N ILE A 237 -36.40 -14.74 11.33
CA ILE A 237 -34.93 -14.82 11.44
C ILE A 237 -34.45 -15.45 12.76
N ASP A 238 -35.30 -15.48 13.79
CA ASP A 238 -34.92 -15.97 15.11
C ASP A 238 -34.52 -17.45 15.11
N ILE A 239 -34.94 -18.21 14.10
CA ILE A 239 -34.52 -19.61 13.94
C ILE A 239 -33.01 -19.77 13.74
N PHE A 240 -32.34 -18.72 13.23
CA PHE A 240 -30.90 -18.71 12.97
C PHE A 240 -30.10 -18.16 14.17
N ARG A 241 -30.77 -17.64 15.21
CA ARG A 241 -30.12 -17.10 16.42
C ARG A 241 -29.79 -18.20 17.43
N ASP A 242 -30.44 -19.35 17.32
CA ASP A 242 -30.22 -20.47 18.22
C ASP A 242 -28.86 -21.15 17.94
N LYS A 243 -27.91 -20.94 18.86
CA LYS A 243 -26.57 -21.53 18.80
C LYS A 243 -26.57 -23.06 18.95
N GLN A 244 -27.71 -23.67 19.28
CA GLN A 244 -27.84 -25.11 19.49
C GLN A 244 -28.33 -25.87 18.25
N SER A 245 -28.62 -25.18 17.14
CA SER A 245 -29.08 -25.82 15.91
C SER A 245 -27.95 -26.56 15.18
N THR A 246 -28.17 -27.85 14.90
CA THR A 246 -27.25 -28.73 14.14
C THR A 246 -27.16 -28.36 12.65
N TYR A 247 -28.05 -27.50 12.16
CA TYR A 247 -28.17 -27.17 10.73
C TYR A 247 -27.39 -25.93 10.30
N PHE A 248 -26.98 -25.06 11.23
CA PHE A 248 -26.40 -23.75 10.91
C PHE A 248 -24.97 -23.65 11.44
N GLN A 249 -24.05 -23.21 10.58
CA GLN A 249 -22.62 -23.06 10.91
C GLN A 249 -22.34 -21.91 11.88
N SER A 250 -23.30 -21.01 12.05
CA SER A 250 -23.07 -19.72 12.69
C SER A 250 -24.10 -19.51 13.77
N GLY A 251 -23.67 -19.45 15.03
CA GLY A 251 -24.39 -18.69 16.03
C GLY A 251 -24.33 -17.22 15.62
N LEU A 252 -25.22 -16.81 14.71
CA LEU A 252 -25.19 -15.51 14.07
C LEU A 252 -25.33 -14.45 15.16
N GLU A 253 -24.23 -13.76 15.48
CA GLU A 253 -24.31 -12.47 16.19
C GLU A 253 -24.89 -11.46 15.20
N LEU A 254 -26.18 -11.62 14.91
CA LEU A 254 -26.92 -10.73 14.06
C LEU A 254 -26.79 -9.33 14.63
N ASN A 255 -26.07 -8.49 13.88
CA ASN A 255 -26.15 -7.06 14.04
C ASN A 255 -27.65 -6.70 14.04
N PRO A 256 -28.18 -6.04 15.08
CA PRO A 256 -29.62 -5.78 15.21
C PRO A 256 -30.20 -4.94 14.07
N SER A 257 -29.34 -4.34 13.24
CA SER A 257 -29.74 -3.64 12.01
C SER A 257 -30.18 -4.57 10.87
N ILE A 258 -29.84 -5.86 10.90
CA ILE A 258 -30.22 -6.82 9.85
C ILE A 258 -31.66 -7.28 10.08
N THR A 259 -32.51 -7.08 9.07
CA THR A 259 -33.92 -7.49 9.08
C THR A 259 -34.17 -8.50 7.96
N TYR A 260 -34.97 -9.52 8.24
CA TYR A 260 -35.46 -10.47 7.23
C TYR A 260 -36.99 -10.37 7.14
N GLU A 261 -37.50 -10.30 5.92
CA GLU A 261 -38.93 -10.31 5.63
C GLU A 261 -39.23 -11.33 4.53
N LYS A 262 -40.13 -12.28 4.82
CA LYS A 262 -40.68 -13.19 3.82
C LYS A 262 -41.71 -12.43 2.96
N ARG A 263 -41.49 -12.40 1.64
CA ARG A 263 -42.36 -11.69 0.68
C ARG A 263 -43.36 -12.63 0.01
N SER A 264 -42.96 -13.87 -0.24
CA SER A 264 -43.83 -14.92 -0.78
C SER A 264 -43.33 -16.31 -0.36
N GLU A 265 -43.83 -17.38 -0.98
CA GLU A 265 -43.37 -18.75 -0.71
C GLU A 265 -41.91 -18.99 -1.11
N MET A 266 -41.43 -18.28 -2.13
CA MET A 266 -40.06 -18.41 -2.66
C MET A 266 -39.28 -17.09 -2.73
N LYS A 267 -39.85 -15.97 -2.30
CA LYS A 267 -39.16 -14.66 -2.28
C LYS A 267 -39.02 -14.14 -0.86
N TYR A 268 -37.84 -13.62 -0.56
CA TYR A 268 -37.54 -12.96 0.70
C TYR A 268 -36.70 -11.71 0.46
N SER A 269 -36.72 -10.79 1.42
CA SER A 269 -35.87 -9.61 1.43
C SER A 269 -35.04 -9.57 2.70
N ILE A 270 -33.74 -9.35 2.55
CA ILE A 270 -32.83 -9.09 3.66
C ILE A 270 -32.39 -7.63 3.58
N CYS A 271 -32.60 -6.88 4.66
CA CYS A 271 -32.25 -5.47 4.73
C CYS A 271 -31.18 -5.23 5.78
N ALA A 272 -30.31 -4.27 5.53
CA ALA A 272 -29.37 -3.76 6.52
C ALA A 272 -29.20 -2.24 6.37
N GLU A 273 -28.55 -1.63 7.35
CA GLU A 273 -28.16 -0.22 7.30
C GLU A 273 -26.65 -0.11 7.04
N PHE A 274 -26.31 0.59 5.96
CA PHE A 274 -24.93 0.81 5.53
C PHE A 274 -24.53 2.26 5.77
N ARG A 275 -23.26 2.47 6.10
CA ARG A 275 -22.72 3.80 6.38
C ARG A 275 -22.14 4.45 5.13
N VAL A 276 -21.64 3.64 4.20
CA VAL A 276 -21.01 4.10 2.96
C VAL A 276 -21.63 3.45 1.73
N ASP A 277 -21.52 4.15 0.61
CA ASP A 277 -21.86 3.63 -0.71
C ASP A 277 -20.67 2.85 -1.27
N ASN A 278 -20.91 1.63 -1.75
CA ASN A 278 -19.90 0.79 -2.41
C ASN A 278 -20.23 0.47 -3.87
N GLN A 279 -21.33 1.00 -4.43
CA GLN A 279 -21.86 0.58 -5.74
C GLN A 279 -20.86 0.78 -6.88
N GLN A 280 -20.02 1.83 -6.80
CA GLN A 280 -18.98 2.09 -7.79
C GLN A 280 -17.73 1.20 -7.61
N GLU A 281 -17.47 0.71 -6.40
CA GLU A 281 -16.27 -0.09 -6.06
C GLU A 281 -16.42 -1.58 -6.34
N ILE A 282 -17.68 -2.05 -6.50
CA ILE A 282 -18.03 -3.45 -6.74
C ILE A 282 -18.29 -3.77 -8.22
N VAL A 283 -18.33 -2.76 -9.10
CA VAL A 283 -18.49 -2.97 -10.56
C VAL A 283 -17.30 -3.79 -11.06
N GLY A 284 -17.54 -4.95 -11.68
CA GLY A 284 -16.49 -5.85 -12.16
C GLY A 284 -15.97 -6.87 -11.13
N LYS A 285 -16.37 -6.78 -9.86
CA LYS A 285 -16.01 -7.77 -8.82
C LYS A 285 -16.98 -8.96 -8.80
N TYR A 286 -16.43 -10.14 -8.51
CA TYR A 286 -17.19 -11.39 -8.39
C TYR A 286 -18.30 -11.33 -7.33
N ASP A 287 -18.19 -10.46 -6.32
CA ASP A 287 -19.17 -10.28 -5.25
C ASP A 287 -20.06 -9.03 -5.43
N SER A 288 -20.35 -8.66 -6.68
CA SER A 288 -21.22 -7.53 -7.02
C SER A 288 -22.67 -7.63 -6.50
N GLN A 289 -23.06 -8.81 -5.99
CA GLN A 289 -24.41 -9.09 -5.47
C GLN A 289 -24.77 -8.30 -4.19
N TRP A 290 -23.79 -7.74 -3.48
CA TRP A 290 -23.96 -6.95 -2.26
C TRP A 290 -23.69 -5.46 -2.45
N GLY A 291 -23.92 -4.94 -3.67
CA GLY A 291 -23.86 -3.51 -3.95
C GLY A 291 -24.92 -2.71 -3.20
N HIS A 292 -24.50 -1.74 -2.40
CA HIS A 292 -25.38 -0.92 -1.58
C HIS A 292 -24.99 0.56 -1.61
N ALA A 293 -26.02 1.42 -1.63
CA ALA A 293 -25.86 2.83 -1.30
C ALA A 293 -25.75 3.01 0.23
N ALA A 294 -25.33 4.20 0.68
CA ALA A 294 -25.41 4.56 2.09
C ALA A 294 -26.88 4.64 2.57
N GLY A 295 -27.14 4.19 3.79
CA GLY A 295 -28.47 4.13 4.39
C GLY A 295 -29.07 2.72 4.41
N ARG A 296 -30.38 2.64 4.60
CA ARG A 296 -31.12 1.35 4.64
C ARG A 296 -31.29 0.81 3.23
N VAL A 297 -30.73 -0.37 2.96
CA VAL A 297 -30.84 -1.07 1.67
C VAL A 297 -31.42 -2.46 1.90
N CYS A 298 -32.35 -2.86 1.03
CA CYS A 298 -32.98 -4.17 1.05
C CYS A 298 -32.60 -4.93 -0.23
N PHE A 299 -32.10 -6.15 -0.05
CA PHE A 299 -31.79 -7.06 -1.15
C PHE A 299 -32.92 -8.06 -1.30
N GLU A 300 -33.60 -8.01 -2.43
CA GLU A 300 -34.59 -9.03 -2.79
C GLU A 300 -33.89 -10.26 -3.35
N ARG A 301 -34.27 -11.42 -2.83
CA ARG A 301 -33.71 -12.72 -3.19
C ARG A 301 -34.83 -13.71 -3.47
N GLN A 302 -34.52 -14.69 -4.31
CA GLN A 302 -35.41 -15.79 -4.62
C GLN A 302 -34.73 -17.08 -4.16
N ALA A 303 -35.46 -17.88 -3.40
CA ALA A 303 -35.00 -19.21 -3.01
C ALA A 303 -35.06 -20.15 -4.20
N THR A 304 -34.00 -20.92 -4.42
CA THR A 304 -33.88 -21.85 -5.54
C THR A 304 -33.68 -23.25 -5.00
N GLU A 305 -34.46 -24.23 -5.48
CA GLU A 305 -34.23 -25.63 -5.15
C GLU A 305 -32.96 -26.12 -5.85
N GLY A 306 -32.00 -26.61 -5.06
CA GLY A 306 -30.64 -26.96 -5.46
C GLY A 306 -30.42 -27.41 -6.92
N ASN A 307 -29.82 -26.52 -7.70
CA ASN A 307 -28.56 -26.82 -8.38
C ASN A 307 -27.70 -25.55 -8.32
N SER A 308 -26.41 -25.76 -8.06
CA SER A 308 -25.33 -24.78 -8.06
C SER A 308 -25.11 -24.15 -9.44
N ASP A 309 -26.11 -23.48 -9.99
CA ASP A 309 -25.96 -22.59 -11.13
C ASP A 309 -25.95 -21.16 -10.60
N ILE A 310 -24.74 -20.77 -10.17
CA ILE A 310 -24.14 -19.45 -10.38
C ILE A 310 -25.18 -18.38 -10.68
N ILE A 311 -25.48 -17.55 -9.67
CA ILE A 311 -25.91 -16.15 -9.75
C ILE A 311 -25.97 -15.66 -11.21
N LYS A 312 -27.08 -15.92 -11.91
CA LYS A 312 -27.35 -15.28 -13.19
C LYS A 312 -27.91 -13.91 -12.86
N LEU A 313 -27.02 -12.94 -12.91
CA LEU A 313 -27.30 -11.51 -12.90
C LEU A 313 -28.55 -11.21 -13.75
N PRO A 314 -29.49 -10.38 -13.28
CA PRO A 314 -30.38 -9.73 -14.22
C PRO A 314 -29.52 -8.86 -15.15
N ASN A 315 -29.61 -9.12 -16.45
CA ASN A 315 -29.05 -8.24 -17.47
C ASN A 315 -29.46 -6.78 -17.17
N PRO A 316 -28.57 -5.79 -17.29
CA PRO A 316 -29.01 -4.41 -17.38
C PRO A 316 -29.89 -4.31 -18.63
N THR A 317 -31.18 -4.06 -18.45
CA THR A 317 -32.07 -3.66 -19.55
C THR A 317 -31.61 -2.33 -20.15
N PRO A 318 -31.82 -2.13 -21.46
CA PRO A 318 -31.17 -1.09 -22.28
C PRO A 318 -31.47 0.35 -21.87
#